data_AF-A0ABD3ZCC3-F1
#
_entry.id   AF-A0ABD3ZCC3-F1
#
_cell.length_a   1.000
_cell.length_b   1.000
_cell.length_c   1.000
_cell.angle_alpha   90.00
_cell.angle_beta   90.00
_cell.angle_gamma   90.00
#
_symmetry.space_group_name_H-M   'P 1'
#
loop_
_entity.id
_entity.type
_entity.pdbx_description
1 polymer ?
#
loop_
_entity_poly.entity_id
_entity_poly.type
_entity_poly.pdbx_seq_one_letter_code
_entity_poly.pdbx_strand_id
1 'polypeptide(L)'
;MEYDYFYANSQLTPTEENTPPKSSIVGGHSYSSTNNKCMDNYNFLREEKSSQYPKYAEDYNKITDGFKFLNSNKNIMDKDAKKVYTMELKMKLETLCSKIQYSSFILVNEKRKGLSDI
;
A
#
# COMPACT_ATOMS: atom_id res chain seq x y z
N MET A 1 13.82 16.62 -8.54
CA MET A 1 14.01 15.19 -8.83
C MET A 1 13.49 14.41 -7.65
N GLU A 2 12.40 13.69 -7.89
CA GLU A 2 11.52 13.03 -6.93
C GLU A 2 11.85 11.54 -6.98
N TYR A 3 12.75 11.09 -6.09
CA TYR A 3 13.18 9.70 -6.05
C TYR A 3 13.38 9.22 -4.61
N ASP A 4 12.80 8.04 -4.34
CA ASP A 4 13.32 7.00 -3.45
C ASP A 4 13.10 7.07 -1.94
N TYR A 5 11.82 7.11 -1.50
CA TYR A 5 11.45 6.49 -0.22
C TYR A 5 10.83 5.09 -0.36
N PHE A 6 10.59 4.61 -1.59
CA PHE A 6 10.07 3.26 -1.86
C PHE A 6 11.15 2.15 -1.92
N TYR A 7 12.44 2.49 -1.84
CA TYR A 7 13.52 1.49 -1.97
C TYR A 7 13.79 0.64 -0.72
N ALA A 8 13.15 0.92 0.42
CA ALA A 8 13.43 0.24 1.69
C ALA A 8 12.63 -1.07 1.93
N ASN A 9 11.77 -1.50 0.99
CA ASN A 9 11.04 -2.77 1.07
C ASN A 9 11.54 -3.82 0.05
N SER A 10 12.71 -3.61 -0.55
CA SER A 10 13.33 -4.47 -1.58
C SER A 10 13.79 -5.86 -1.10
N GLN A 11 13.43 -6.29 0.12
CA GLN A 11 13.88 -7.54 0.72
C GLN A 11 12.76 -8.61 0.86
N LEU A 12 11.70 -8.54 0.07
CA LEU A 12 10.68 -9.60 -0.03
C LEU A 12 10.41 -9.99 -1.48
N THR A 13 11.46 -10.20 -2.27
CA THR A 13 11.39 -10.67 -3.65
C THR A 13 10.99 -12.15 -3.69
N PRO A 14 9.86 -12.54 -4.34
CA PRO A 14 9.59 -13.95 -4.66
C PRO A 14 10.62 -14.44 -5.70
N THR A 15 11.31 -15.54 -5.41
CA THR A 15 12.08 -16.29 -6.41
C THR A 15 11.14 -17.04 -7.34
N GLU A 16 11.53 -17.21 -8.61
CA GLU A 16 10.72 -17.84 -9.69
C GLU A 16 10.13 -19.22 -9.32
N GLU A 17 10.68 -19.89 -8.31
CA GLU A 17 10.23 -21.19 -7.80
C GLU A 17 8.88 -21.17 -7.04
N ASN A 18 8.37 -20.00 -6.66
CA ASN A 18 7.16 -19.87 -5.83
C ASN A 18 5.91 -19.35 -6.56
N THR A 19 5.91 -19.29 -7.90
CA THR A 19 4.76 -18.78 -8.67
C THR A 19 3.83 -19.93 -9.08
N PRO A 20 2.56 -19.98 -8.63
CA PRO A 20 1.59 -20.94 -9.15
C PRO A 20 1.39 -20.73 -10.66
N PRO A 21 1.13 -21.79 -11.44
CA PRO A 21 0.98 -21.69 -12.88
C PRO A 21 -0.13 -20.70 -13.25
N LYS A 22 0.13 -19.91 -14.30
CA LYS A 22 -0.81 -18.90 -14.85
C LYS A 22 -2.14 -19.56 -15.19
N SER A 23 -3.12 -19.49 -14.30
CA SER A 23 -4.51 -19.73 -14.65
C SER A 23 -5.04 -18.47 -15.33
N SER A 24 -5.34 -18.59 -16.61
CA SER A 24 -6.07 -17.61 -17.39
C SER A 24 -7.50 -17.53 -16.87
N ILE A 25 -7.74 -16.67 -15.86
CA ILE A 25 -9.09 -16.23 -15.52
C ILE A 25 -9.53 -15.24 -16.59
N VAL A 26 -10.28 -15.76 -17.55
CA VAL A 26 -10.99 -14.99 -18.58
C VAL A 26 -12.00 -14.07 -17.87
N GLY A 27 -11.81 -12.75 -17.99
CA GLY A 27 -12.79 -11.74 -17.60
C GLY A 27 -12.44 -10.82 -16.42
N GLY A 28 -11.25 -10.92 -15.84
CA GLY A 28 -10.79 -9.98 -14.79
C GLY A 28 -9.99 -8.81 -15.37
N HIS A 29 -10.25 -7.58 -14.92
CA HIS A 29 -9.30 -6.48 -15.13
C HIS A 29 -7.96 -6.87 -14.48
N SER A 30 -6.93 -7.06 -15.30
CA SER A 30 -5.56 -7.32 -14.84
C SER A 30 -4.84 -5.99 -14.69
N TYR A 31 -4.37 -5.70 -13.48
CA TYR A 31 -3.66 -4.47 -13.16
C TYR A 31 -2.15 -4.74 -13.06
N SER A 32 -1.34 -3.83 -13.60
CA SER A 32 0.12 -3.95 -13.54
C SER A 32 0.59 -3.80 -12.08
N SER A 33 1.27 -4.81 -11.55
CA SER A 33 1.81 -4.75 -10.19
C SER A 33 2.94 -3.74 -10.11
N THR A 34 2.96 -2.97 -9.03
CA THR A 34 4.03 -2.04 -8.69
C THR A 34 5.16 -2.73 -7.92
N ASN A 35 5.18 -4.07 -7.82
CA ASN A 35 6.05 -4.85 -6.92
C ASN A 35 5.93 -4.42 -5.44
N ASN A 36 4.82 -3.78 -5.06
CA ASN A 36 4.52 -3.39 -3.68
C ASN A 36 3.06 -3.72 -3.40
N LYS A 37 2.83 -4.79 -2.66
CA LYS A 37 1.48 -5.30 -2.38
C LYS A 37 0.55 -4.26 -1.73
N CYS A 38 1.08 -3.37 -0.90
CA CYS A 38 0.27 -2.30 -0.31
C CYS A 38 -0.21 -1.31 -1.38
N MET A 39 0.68 -0.90 -2.28
CA MET A 39 0.34 0.00 -3.38
C MET A 39 -0.57 -0.66 -4.41
N ASP A 40 -0.37 -1.94 -4.71
CA ASP A 40 -1.26 -2.73 -5.57
C ASP A 40 -2.67 -2.76 -4.98
N ASN A 41 -2.81 -3.08 -3.69
CA ASN A 41 -4.10 -3.08 -3.02
C ASN A 41 -4.72 -1.68 -2.95
N TYR A 42 -3.91 -0.64 -2.74
CA TYR A 42 -4.37 0.75 -2.71
C TYR A 42 -4.90 1.20 -4.08
N ASN A 43 -4.18 0.89 -5.15
CA ASN A 43 -4.59 1.18 -6.53
C ASN A 43 -5.84 0.39 -6.92
N PHE A 44 -5.93 -0.88 -6.50
CA PHE A 44 -7.13 -1.68 -6.67
C PHE A 44 -8.36 -1.01 -6.02
N LEU A 45 -8.26 -0.56 -4.76
CA LEU A 45 -9.36 0.15 -4.09
C LEU A 45 -9.74 1.46 -4.80
N ARG A 46 -8.76 2.18 -5.37
CA ARG A 46 -8.98 3.39 -6.17
C ARG A 46 -9.79 3.09 -7.42
N GLU A 47 -9.35 2.11 -8.19
CA GLU A 47 -9.92 1.76 -9.50
C GLU A 47 -11.32 1.17 -9.36
N GLU A 48 -11.54 0.39 -8.31
CA GLU A 48 -12.85 -0.13 -7.94
C GLU A 48 -13.75 0.88 -7.24
N LYS A 49 -13.29 2.14 -7.10
CA LYS A 49 -14.05 3.23 -6.45
C LYS A 49 -14.58 2.83 -5.07
N SER A 50 -13.78 2.08 -4.31
CA SER A 50 -14.16 1.64 -2.98
C SER A 50 -14.51 2.85 -2.11
N SER A 51 -15.60 2.75 -1.34
CA SER A 51 -16.03 3.80 -0.41
C SER A 51 -14.97 4.14 0.65
N GLN A 52 -14.05 3.21 0.92
CA GLN A 52 -12.96 3.40 1.88
C GLN A 52 -11.75 4.14 1.28
N TYR A 53 -11.63 4.17 -0.06
CA TYR A 53 -10.47 4.73 -0.74
C TYR A 53 -10.21 6.21 -0.41
N PRO A 54 -11.19 7.13 -0.40
CA PRO A 54 -10.95 8.53 -0.10
C PRO A 54 -10.29 8.75 1.27
N LYS A 55 -10.68 7.93 2.27
CA LYS A 55 -10.11 8.01 3.60
C LYS A 55 -8.66 7.53 3.62
N TYR A 56 -8.36 6.43 2.93
CA TYR A 56 -6.99 5.92 2.82
C TYR A 56 -6.08 6.86 2.05
N ALA A 57 -6.59 7.56 1.03
CA ALA A 57 -5.84 8.58 0.32
C ALA A 57 -5.49 9.78 1.20
N GLU A 58 -6.45 10.24 2.01
CA GLU A 58 -6.22 11.30 3.00
C GLU A 58 -5.14 10.90 4.03
N ASP A 59 -5.26 9.70 4.59
CA ASP A 59 -4.31 9.18 5.59
C ASP A 59 -2.91 9.00 4.98
N TYR A 60 -2.83 8.48 3.75
CA TYR A 60 -1.57 8.35 3.02
C TYR A 60 -0.90 9.71 2.80
N ASN A 61 -1.64 10.71 2.33
CA ASN A 61 -1.12 12.07 2.11
C ASN A 61 -0.55 12.67 3.39
N LYS A 62 -1.27 12.54 4.52
CA LYS A 62 -0.78 13.03 5.83
C LYS A 62 0.52 12.35 6.26
N ILE A 63 0.64 11.04 6.05
CA ILE A 63 1.86 10.29 6.37
C ILE A 63 3.01 10.75 5.47
N THR A 64 2.77 10.88 4.17
CA THR A 64 3.76 11.37 3.20
C THR A 64 4.23 12.78 3.53
N ASP A 65 3.33 13.68 3.90
CA ASP A 65 3.69 15.04 4.34
C ASP A 65 4.50 15.02 5.63
N GLY A 66 4.20 14.10 6.56
CA GLY A 66 5.02 13.86 7.74
C GLY A 66 6.45 13.43 7.41
N PHE A 67 6.63 12.53 6.44
CA PHE A 67 7.95 12.15 5.93
C PHE A 67 8.67 13.29 5.22
N LYS A 68 7.97 14.12 4.45
CA LYS A 68 8.55 15.34 3.84
C LYS A 68 9.08 16.27 4.93
N PHE A 69 8.27 16.57 5.95
CA PHE A 69 8.69 17.39 7.10
C PHE A 69 9.93 16.81 7.79
N LEU A 70 9.92 15.51 8.09
CA LEU A 70 11.08 14.84 8.69
C LEU A 70 12.31 15.00 7.80
N ASN A 71 12.21 14.76 6.49
CA ASN A 71 13.38 14.83 5.61
C ASN A 71 13.94 16.25 5.48
N SER A 72 13.08 17.27 5.45
CA SER A 72 13.49 18.68 5.40
C SER A 72 14.12 19.16 6.70
N ASN A 73 13.73 18.60 7.85
CA ASN A 73 14.10 19.14 9.17
C ASN A 73 15.00 18.21 10.01
N LYS A 74 15.27 16.97 9.58
CA LYS A 74 16.01 15.96 10.36
C LYS A 74 17.39 16.38 10.88
N ASN A 75 17.99 17.42 10.31
CA ASN A 75 19.31 17.92 10.72
C ASN A 75 19.24 18.90 11.90
N ILE A 76 18.08 19.51 12.14
CA ILE A 76 17.85 20.45 13.26
C ILE A 76 17.02 19.83 14.39
N MET A 77 16.49 18.62 14.18
CA MET A 77 15.72 17.89 15.19
C MET A 77 16.65 17.26 16.23
N ASP A 78 16.20 17.28 17.49
CA ASP A 78 16.79 16.44 18.53
C ASP A 78 16.83 14.96 18.10
N LYS A 79 17.87 14.24 18.53
CA LYS A 79 18.14 12.86 18.12
C LYS A 79 16.98 11.92 18.46
N ASP A 80 16.44 12.03 19.67
CA ASP A 80 15.36 11.15 20.13
C ASP A 80 14.03 11.56 19.52
N ALA A 81 13.77 12.88 19.41
CA ALA A 81 12.59 13.38 18.70
C ALA A 81 12.54 12.89 17.25
N LYS A 82 13.65 12.99 16.52
CA LYS A 82 13.79 12.45 15.15
C LYS A 82 13.50 10.95 15.10
N LYS A 83 14.07 10.17 16.04
CA LYS A 83 13.90 8.71 16.08
C LYS A 83 12.44 8.35 16.34
N VAL A 84 11.83 8.92 17.37
CA VAL A 84 10.43 8.67 17.73
C VAL A 84 9.49 9.04 16.59
N TYR A 85 9.67 10.22 16.01
CA TYR A 85 8.82 10.65 14.89
C TYR A 85 8.98 9.75 13.65
N THR A 86 10.20 9.30 13.36
CA THR A 86 10.43 8.31 12.29
C THR A 86 9.70 7.00 12.55
N MET A 87 9.77 6.49 13.78
CA MET A 87 9.06 5.25 14.17
C MET A 87 7.55 5.43 14.05
N GLU A 88 7.01 6.56 14.51
CA GLU A 88 5.59 6.88 14.43
C GLU A 88 5.09 6.89 12.96
N LEU A 89 5.80 7.58 12.07
CA LEU A 89 5.43 7.63 10.65
C LEU A 89 5.46 6.24 9.99
N LYS A 90 6.46 5.41 10.32
CA LYS A 90 6.53 4.03 9.84
C LYS A 90 5.35 3.18 10.33
N MET A 91 5.05 3.23 11.64
CA MET A 91 3.91 2.51 12.21
C MET A 91 2.58 2.95 11.60
N LYS A 92 2.40 4.26 11.34
CA LYS A 92 1.21 4.77 10.65
C LYS A 92 1.10 4.21 9.23
N LEU A 93 2.20 4.18 8.48
CA LEU A 93 2.23 3.63 7.13
C LEU A 93 1.91 2.14 7.10
N GLU A 94 2.55 1.35 7.98
CA GLU A 94 2.29 -0.09 8.10
C GLU A 94 0.82 -0.36 8.46
N THR A 95 0.30 0.37 9.43
CA THR A 95 -1.11 0.27 9.85
C THR A 95 -2.06 0.60 8.70
N LEU A 96 -1.78 1.65 7.94
CA LEU A 96 -2.56 2.01 6.77
C LEU A 96 -2.53 0.89 5.72
N CYS A 97 -1.35 0.31 5.46
CA CYS A 97 -1.21 -0.81 4.54
C CYS A 97 -1.99 -2.06 4.98
N SER A 98 -2.01 -2.38 6.28
CA SER A 98 -2.83 -3.48 6.80
C SER A 98 -4.32 -3.24 6.62
N LYS A 99 -4.79 -2.00 6.86
CA LYS A 99 -6.19 -1.60 6.62
C LYS A 99 -6.56 -1.73 5.15
N ILE A 100 -5.72 -1.20 4.25
CA ILE A 100 -5.89 -1.31 2.80
C ILE A 100 -5.98 -2.78 2.37
N GLN A 101 -5.03 -3.62 2.81
CA GLN A 101 -5.04 -5.05 2.49
C GLN A 101 -6.34 -5.74 2.95
N TYR A 102 -6.80 -5.44 4.16
CA TYR A 102 -8.04 -6.00 4.68
C TYR A 102 -9.25 -5.57 3.84
N SER A 103 -9.39 -4.28 3.53
CA SER A 103 -10.48 -3.77 2.70
C SER A 103 -10.46 -4.36 1.29
N SER A 104 -9.28 -4.53 0.69
CA SER A 104 -9.14 -5.18 -0.63
C SER A 104 -9.60 -6.63 -0.58
N PHE A 105 -9.24 -7.38 0.48
CA PHE A 105 -9.70 -8.76 0.67
C PHE A 105 -11.23 -8.86 0.81
N ILE A 106 -11.86 -7.93 1.55
CA ILE A 106 -13.31 -7.89 1.68
C ILE A 106 -13.96 -7.65 0.31
N LEU A 107 -13.50 -6.65 -0.44
CA LEU A 107 -14.05 -6.30 -1.75
C LEU A 107 -13.92 -7.43 -2.77
N VAL A 108 -12.77 -8.11 -2.82
CA VAL A 108 -12.58 -9.29 -3.68
C VAL A 108 -13.57 -10.40 -3.32
N ASN A 109 -13.81 -10.66 -2.03
CA ASN A 109 -14.77 -11.67 -1.61
C ASN A 109 -16.22 -11.32 -1.91
N GLU A 110 -16.60 -10.05 -1.79
CA GLU A 110 -17.93 -9.57 -2.18
C GLU A 110 -18.16 -9.77 -3.67
N LYS A 111 -17.20 -9.37 -4.51
CA LYS A 111 -17.26 -9.60 -5.97
C LYS A 111 -17.31 -11.08 -6.31
N ARG A 112 -16.51 -11.92 -5.65
CA ARG A 112 -16.53 -13.37 -5.84
C ARG A 112 -17.90 -13.99 -5.55
N LYS A 113 -18.57 -13.57 -4.47
CA LYS A 113 -19.93 -14.03 -4.15
C LYS A 113 -20.95 -13.57 -5.20
N GLY A 114 -20.88 -12.30 -5.61
CA GLY A 114 -21.76 -11.78 -6.67
C GLY A 114 -21.63 -12.52 -8.01
N LEU A 115 -20.47 -13.11 -8.30
CA LEU A 115 -20.24 -13.94 -9.48
C LEU A 115 -20.69 -15.40 -9.31
N SER A 116 -20.74 -15.94 -8.09
CA SER A 116 -21.22 -17.31 -7.84
C SER A 116 -22.74 -17.43 -7.81
N ASP A 117 -23.43 -16.30 -7.63
CA ASP A 117 -24.89 -16.22 -7.55
C ASP A 117 -25.56 -15.98 -8.94
N ILE A 118 -24.76 -16.00 -10.02
CA ILE A 118 -25.17 -15.90 -11.43
C ILE A 118 -24.97 -17.26 -12.11
#